data_AF-U1ZLL2-F1
#
_entry.id   AF-U1ZLL2-F1
#
_cell.length_a   1.000
_cell.length_b   1.000
_cell.length_c   1.000
_cell.angle_alpha   90.00
_cell.angle_beta   90.00
_cell.angle_gamma   90.00
#
_symmetry.space_group_name_H-M   'P 1'
#
loop_
_entity.id
_entity.type
_entity.pdbx_description
1 polymer ?
#
loop_
_entity_poly.entity_id
_entity_poly.type
_entity_poly.pdbx_seq_one_letter_code
_entity_poly.pdbx_strand_id
1 'polypeptide(L)'
;DKPSYTVDTLESLRGELAAHDQLFLLLGWDAFCGLPSWHRWQELLDHCHLLVLQRPDADSEAPEALRDLLAARSVSDPLSLQGPGGQISFIWQTPLAVSATQIRQLLAAGKSARFLLPDAVLAYIQAQGLYSAPHA
;
A
#
# COMPACT_ATOMS: atom_id res chain seq x y z
N ASP A 1 15.71 15.15 -7.25
CA ASP A 1 14.44 14.42 -7.13
C ASP A 1 13.44 15.16 -6.28
N LYS A 2 12.20 15.26 -6.77
CA LYS A 2 11.06 15.73 -5.99
C LYS A 2 10.16 14.53 -5.69
N PRO A 3 9.47 14.51 -4.54
CA PRO A 3 8.45 13.50 -4.30
C PRO A 3 7.39 13.51 -5.42
N SER A 4 6.87 12.34 -5.77
CA SER A 4 5.72 12.20 -6.67
C SER A 4 4.45 12.03 -5.85
N TYR A 5 3.32 12.53 -6.34
CA TYR A 5 2.02 12.22 -5.76
C TYR A 5 1.46 10.92 -6.36
N THR A 6 0.64 10.21 -5.56
CA THR A 6 0.04 8.94 -6.00
C THR A 6 -0.84 9.14 -7.23
N VAL A 7 -1.59 10.23 -7.29
CA VAL A 7 -2.44 10.58 -8.45
C VAL A 7 -1.61 10.71 -9.74
N ASP A 8 -0.47 11.41 -9.70
CA ASP A 8 0.39 11.59 -10.87
C ASP A 8 0.96 10.25 -11.34
N THR A 9 1.30 9.37 -10.39
CA THR A 9 1.74 8.00 -10.69
C THR A 9 0.63 7.20 -11.38
N LEU A 10 -0.60 7.28 -10.89
CA LEU A 10 -1.75 6.59 -11.47
C LEU A 10 -2.11 7.12 -12.86
N GLU A 11 -2.03 8.44 -13.08
CA GLU A 11 -2.20 9.06 -14.40
C GLU A 11 -1.16 8.57 -15.39
N SER A 12 0.12 8.55 -14.98
CA SER A 12 1.21 8.03 -15.81
C SER A 12 0.99 6.56 -16.18
N LEU A 13 0.67 5.71 -15.20
CA LEU A 13 0.38 4.29 -15.44
C LEU A 13 -0.83 4.12 -16.35
N ARG A 14 -1.89 4.91 -16.18
CA ARG A 14 -3.07 4.85 -17.04
C ARG A 14 -2.76 5.24 -18.48
N GLY A 15 -1.78 6.14 -18.70
CA GLY A 15 -1.29 6.48 -20.05
C GLY A 15 -0.56 5.35 -20.77
N GLU A 16 -0.04 4.37 -20.03
CA GLU A 16 0.66 3.20 -20.58
C GLU A 16 -0.26 1.99 -20.80
N LEU A 17 -1.39 1.94 -20.11
CA LEU A 17 -2.35 0.84 -20.14
C LEU A 17 -3.44 1.03 -21.21
N ALA A 18 -4.06 -0.07 -21.65
CA ALA A 18 -5.25 0.01 -22.48
C ALA A 18 -6.42 0.59 -21.68
N ALA A 19 -7.35 1.26 -22.38
CA ALA A 19 -8.51 1.89 -21.74
C ALA A 19 -9.42 0.93 -20.95
N HIS A 20 -9.36 -0.37 -21.26
CA HIS A 20 -10.15 -1.42 -20.60
C HIS A 20 -9.37 -2.19 -19.53
N ASP A 21 -8.07 -1.93 -19.36
CA ASP A 21 -7.27 -2.61 -18.35
C ASP A 21 -7.74 -2.20 -16.95
N GLN A 22 -7.90 -3.19 -16.08
CA GLN A 22 -8.25 -2.95 -14.69
C GLN A 22 -6.98 -2.66 -13.90
N LEU A 23 -6.95 -1.51 -13.22
CA LEU A 23 -5.84 -1.15 -12.35
C LEU A 23 -6.29 -1.18 -10.90
N PHE A 24 -5.52 -1.85 -10.03
CA PHE A 24 -5.82 -1.96 -8.61
C PHE A 24 -4.69 -1.32 -7.80
N LEU A 25 -5.02 -0.30 -7.02
CA LEU A 25 -4.13 0.25 -6.00
C LEU A 25 -4.41 -0.46 -4.67
N LEU A 26 -3.42 -1.23 -4.21
CA LEU A 26 -3.49 -1.96 -2.96
C LEU A 26 -2.98 -1.10 -1.80
N LEU A 27 -3.81 -0.89 -0.78
CA LEU A 27 -3.52 -0.05 0.38
C LEU A 27 -3.78 -0.80 1.67
N GLY A 28 -2.98 -0.54 2.71
CA GLY A 28 -3.35 -0.93 4.07
C GLY A 28 -4.44 -0.01 4.63
N TRP A 29 -5.22 -0.52 5.58
CA TRP A 29 -6.26 0.24 6.29
C TRP A 29 -5.78 1.60 6.80
N ASP A 30 -4.61 1.66 7.43
CA ASP A 30 -4.05 2.90 7.99
C ASP A 30 -3.84 3.99 6.91
N ALA A 31 -3.35 3.59 5.74
CA ALA A 31 -3.16 4.50 4.61
C ALA A 31 -4.50 4.94 4.00
N PHE A 32 -5.48 4.04 3.95
CA PHE A 32 -6.83 4.33 3.49
C PHE A 32 -7.55 5.34 4.39
N CYS A 33 -7.44 5.22 5.72
CA CYS A 33 -7.96 6.23 6.65
C CYS A 33 -7.29 7.60 6.45
N GLY A 34 -6.03 7.63 6.04
CA GLY A 34 -5.31 8.86 5.70
C GLY A 34 -5.63 9.42 4.32
N LEU A 35 -6.42 8.74 3.49
CA LEU A 35 -6.64 9.08 2.08
C LEU A 35 -7.13 10.52 1.85
N PRO A 36 -8.04 11.10 2.66
CA PRO A 36 -8.47 12.49 2.48
C PRO A 36 -7.36 13.54 2.58
N SER A 37 -6.20 13.19 3.15
CA SER A 37 -5.03 14.08 3.23
C SER A 37 -4.15 14.03 1.98
N TRP A 38 -4.39 13.09 1.06
CA TRP A 38 -3.56 12.91 -0.13
C TRP A 38 -3.88 13.99 -1.16
N HIS A 39 -2.86 14.33 -1.95
CA HIS A 39 -3.02 15.26 -3.06
C HIS A 39 -4.03 14.71 -4.08
N ARG A 40 -5.10 15.47 -4.36
CA ARG A 40 -6.16 15.13 -5.33
C ARG A 40 -6.76 13.73 -5.09
N TRP A 41 -6.95 13.35 -3.82
CA TRP A 41 -7.35 12.00 -3.43
C TRP A 41 -8.68 11.51 -4.04
N GLN A 42 -9.59 12.44 -4.40
CA GLN A 42 -10.87 12.11 -5.01
C GLN A 42 -10.72 11.59 -6.46
N GLU A 43 -9.64 11.98 -7.13
CA GLU A 43 -9.35 11.64 -8.54
C GLU A 43 -8.70 10.25 -8.67
N LEU A 44 -8.23 9.65 -7.56
CA LEU A 44 -7.57 8.34 -7.59
C LEU A 44 -8.47 7.26 -8.21
N LEU A 45 -9.77 7.32 -7.94
CA LEU A 45 -10.74 6.35 -8.46
C LEU A 45 -11.04 6.54 -9.95
N ASP A 46 -10.71 7.67 -10.55
CA ASP A 46 -10.85 7.85 -12.00
C ASP A 46 -9.82 7.01 -12.76
N HIS A 47 -8.75 6.59 -12.08
CA HIS A 47 -7.63 5.85 -12.66
C HIS A 47 -7.52 4.41 -12.20
N CYS A 48 -8.13 4.02 -11.08
CA CYS A 48 -8.00 2.67 -10.51
C CYS A 48 -9.17 2.26 -9.62
N HIS A 49 -9.21 0.98 -9.26
CA HIS A 49 -9.92 0.49 -8.09
C HIS A 49 -9.01 0.58 -6.85
N LEU A 50 -9.60 0.82 -5.69
CA LEU A 50 -8.90 0.69 -4.41
C LEU A 50 -9.18 -0.68 -3.81
N LEU A 51 -8.13 -1.45 -3.56
CA LEU A 51 -8.19 -2.65 -2.74
C LEU A 51 -7.58 -2.35 -1.38
N VAL A 52 -8.41 -2.38 -0.34
CA VAL A 52 -7.99 -2.04 1.02
C VAL A 52 -7.80 -3.31 1.83
N LEU A 53 -6.56 -3.58 2.22
CA LEU A 53 -6.18 -4.64 3.16
C LEU A 53 -6.58 -4.23 4.58
N GLN A 54 -7.58 -4.93 5.11
CA GLN A 54 -7.96 -4.81 6.50
C GLN A 54 -7.00 -5.58 7.40
N ARG A 55 -6.73 -5.02 8.58
CA ARG A 55 -5.92 -5.65 9.63
C ARG A 55 -6.84 -6.10 10.76
N PRO A 56 -6.60 -7.28 11.38
CA PRO A 56 -7.42 -7.75 12.51
C PRO A 56 -7.46 -6.76 13.68
N ASP A 57 -6.37 -6.02 13.85
CA ASP A 57 -6.11 -5.08 14.94
C ASP A 57 -6.54 -3.64 14.63
N ALA A 58 -7.20 -3.41 13.49
CA ALA A 58 -7.69 -2.09 13.10
C ALA A 58 -9.06 -1.80 13.74
N ASP A 59 -9.05 -1.31 14.97
CA ASP A 59 -10.27 -0.90 15.71
C ASP A 59 -10.81 0.49 15.28
N SER A 60 -10.25 1.12 14.25
CA SER A 60 -10.67 2.47 13.85
C SER A 60 -11.78 2.42 12.81
N GLU A 61 -12.86 3.17 13.02
CA GLU A 61 -13.84 3.43 11.97
C GLU A 61 -13.23 4.28 10.83
N ALA A 62 -13.78 4.16 9.62
CA ALA A 62 -13.38 5.02 8.53
C ALA A 62 -13.71 6.49 8.86
N PRO A 63 -12.83 7.46 8.52
CA PRO A 63 -13.12 8.88 8.71
C PRO A 63 -14.42 9.31 8.03
N GLU A 64 -15.12 10.27 8.63
CA GLU A 64 -16.38 10.81 8.08
C GLU A 64 -16.24 11.33 6.64
N ALA A 65 -15.08 11.90 6.30
CA ALA A 65 -14.76 12.36 4.95
C ALA A 65 -14.81 11.25 3.88
N LEU A 66 -14.69 9.98 4.26
CA LEU A 66 -14.80 8.84 3.36
C LEU A 66 -16.21 8.25 3.29
N ARG A 67 -17.15 8.70 4.14
CA ARG A 67 -18.49 8.09 4.25
C ARG A 67 -19.23 8.09 2.92
N ASP A 68 -19.32 9.24 2.26
CA ASP A 68 -20.05 9.37 1.00
C ASP A 68 -19.35 8.62 -0.13
N LEU A 69 -18.01 8.63 -0.14
CA LEU A 69 -17.23 7.86 -1.12
C LEU A 69 -17.48 6.36 -0.97
N LEU A 70 -17.44 5.86 0.27
CA LEU A 70 -17.70 4.46 0.58
C LEU A 70 -19.13 4.08 0.21
N ALA A 71 -20.11 4.91 0.55
CA ALA A 71 -21.50 4.65 0.20
C ALA A 71 -21.72 4.59 -1.32
N ALA A 72 -21.01 5.44 -2.08
CA ALA A 72 -21.17 5.52 -3.54
C ALA A 72 -20.35 4.47 -4.31
N ARG A 73 -19.18 4.05 -3.81
CA ARG A 73 -18.18 3.32 -4.60
C ARG A 73 -17.78 1.95 -4.03
N SER A 74 -18.24 1.58 -2.83
CA SER A 74 -17.86 0.30 -2.24
C SER A 74 -18.56 -0.89 -2.89
N VAL A 75 -17.81 -1.96 -3.08
CA VAL A 75 -18.29 -3.27 -3.52
C VAL A 75 -17.84 -4.31 -2.51
N SER A 76 -18.79 -5.10 -2.00
CA SER A 76 -18.55 -6.06 -0.91
C SER A 76 -17.62 -7.21 -1.32
N ASP A 77 -17.69 -7.64 -2.59
CA ASP A 77 -16.87 -8.72 -3.13
C ASP A 77 -15.83 -8.17 -4.12
N PRO A 78 -14.52 -8.34 -3.86
CA PRO A 78 -13.47 -7.91 -4.77
C PRO A 78 -13.58 -8.52 -6.17
N LEU A 79 -14.14 -9.73 -6.31
CA LEU A 79 -14.33 -10.38 -7.61
C LEU A 79 -15.47 -9.75 -8.42
N SER A 80 -16.29 -8.93 -7.78
CA SER A 80 -17.38 -8.19 -8.40
C SER A 80 -16.98 -6.78 -8.87
N LEU A 81 -15.69 -6.40 -8.77
CA LEU A 81 -15.17 -5.15 -9.33
C LEU A 81 -15.26 -5.19 -10.86
N GLN A 82 -15.70 -4.09 -11.47
CA GLN A 82 -15.99 -4.00 -12.90
C GLN A 82 -15.46 -2.70 -13.49
N GLY A 83 -15.13 -2.76 -14.79
CA GLY A 83 -14.56 -1.63 -15.52
C GLY A 83 -13.08 -1.42 -15.19
N PRO A 84 -12.46 -0.36 -15.74
CA PRO A 84 -11.02 -0.12 -15.59
C PRO A 84 -10.62 0.44 -14.21
N GLY A 85 -11.57 0.95 -13.43
CA GLY A 85 -11.37 1.61 -12.14
C GLY A 85 -12.70 2.12 -11.55
N GLY A 86 -12.64 2.83 -10.43
CA GLY A 86 -13.79 3.58 -9.90
C GLY A 86 -14.49 3.00 -8.69
N GLN A 87 -14.04 1.87 -8.17
CA GLN A 87 -14.69 1.16 -7.07
C GLN A 87 -13.69 0.80 -5.95
N ILE A 88 -14.21 0.59 -4.76
CA ILE A 88 -13.45 0.25 -3.55
C ILE A 88 -13.90 -1.13 -3.09
N SER A 89 -12.96 -2.01 -2.73
CA SER A 89 -13.28 -3.25 -2.04
C SER A 89 -12.28 -3.54 -0.92
N PHE A 90 -12.71 -4.35 0.03
CA PHE A 90 -11.94 -4.67 1.22
C PHE A 90 -11.55 -6.15 1.20
N ILE A 91 -10.29 -6.42 1.51
CA ILE A 91 -9.77 -7.78 1.61
C ILE A 91 -9.11 -8.03 2.95
N TRP A 92 -9.23 -9.27 3.43
CA TRP A 92 -8.61 -9.72 4.67
C TRP A 92 -7.39 -10.57 4.35
N GLN A 93 -6.29 -10.31 5.03
CA GLN A 93 -5.09 -11.14 4.98
C GLN A 93 -4.57 -11.34 6.39
N THR A 94 -4.17 -12.56 6.74
CA THR A 94 -3.44 -12.82 7.97
C THR A 94 -2.03 -12.25 7.83
N PRO A 95 -1.66 -11.18 8.56
CA PRO A 95 -0.34 -10.60 8.43
C PRO A 95 0.71 -11.56 9.00
N LEU A 96 1.84 -11.68 8.32
CA LEU A 96 3.05 -12.20 8.96
C LEU A 96 3.53 -11.14 9.95
N ALA A 97 3.85 -11.53 11.18
CA ALA A 97 4.34 -10.63 12.22
C ALA A 97 5.77 -10.15 11.95
N VAL A 98 5.95 -9.37 10.88
CA VAL A 98 7.22 -8.83 10.39
C VAL A 98 7.02 -7.36 10.07
N SER A 99 7.97 -6.52 10.47
CA SER A 99 7.99 -5.09 10.12
C SER A 99 9.37 -4.64 9.69
N ALA A 100 9.43 -3.65 8.79
CA ALA A 100 10.69 -3.06 8.35
C ALA A 100 11.45 -2.41 9.51
N THR A 101 10.74 -1.81 10.49
CA THR A 101 11.35 -1.23 11.70
C THR A 101 12.10 -2.29 12.51
N GLN A 102 11.48 -3.45 12.76
CA GLN A 102 12.11 -4.56 13.46
C GLN A 102 13.32 -5.10 12.70
N ILE A 103 13.21 -5.28 11.37
CA ILE A 103 14.33 -5.75 10.54
C ILE A 103 15.53 -4.79 10.64
N ARG A 104 15.32 -3.48 10.49
CA ARG A 104 16.40 -2.49 10.60
C ARG A 104 17.05 -2.50 11.98
N GLN A 105 16.27 -2.66 13.06
CA GLN A 105 16.80 -2.76 14.42
C GLN A 105 17.65 -4.02 14.64
N LEU A 106 17.23 -5.17 14.10
CA LEU A 106 18.00 -6.42 14.17
C LEU A 106 19.35 -6.25 13.46
N LEU A 107 19.34 -5.73 12.23
CA LEU A 107 20.53 -5.52 11.43
C LEU A 107 21.51 -4.53 12.09
N ALA A 108 20.99 -3.41 12.62
CA ALA A 108 21.81 -2.43 13.33
C ALA A 108 22.47 -3.02 14.60
N ALA A 109 21.83 -4.00 15.23
CA ALA A 109 22.35 -4.72 16.39
C ALA A 109 23.26 -5.92 16.02
N GLY A 110 23.61 -6.11 14.75
CA GLY A 110 24.40 -7.25 14.27
C GLY A 110 23.68 -8.60 14.38
N LYS A 111 22.35 -8.60 14.58
CA LYS A 111 21.52 -9.81 14.65
C LYS A 111 21.06 -10.23 13.26
N SER A 112 20.82 -11.53 13.10
CA SER A 112 20.32 -12.07 11.84
C SER A 112 18.86 -11.69 11.61
N ALA A 113 18.54 -11.24 10.40
CA ALA A 113 17.17 -11.08 9.89
C ALA A 113 16.76 -12.22 8.94
N ARG A 114 17.50 -13.33 8.89
CA ARG A 114 17.17 -14.49 8.03
C ARG A 114 15.75 -14.98 8.30
N PHE A 115 15.05 -15.41 7.25
CA PHE A 115 13.65 -15.85 7.26
C PHE A 115 12.60 -14.76 7.50
N LEU A 116 13.00 -13.50 7.76
CA LEU A 116 12.06 -12.36 7.85
C LEU A 116 11.91 -11.59 6.52
N LEU A 117 12.77 -11.90 5.54
CA LEU A 117 12.79 -11.30 4.20
C LEU A 117 13.37 -12.31 3.21
N PRO A 118 13.16 -12.14 1.89
CA PRO A 118 13.77 -13.00 0.89
C PRO A 118 15.31 -13.01 0.99
N ASP A 119 15.92 -14.18 0.82
CA ASP A 119 17.38 -14.36 0.96
C ASP A 119 18.18 -13.44 0.02
N ALA A 120 17.70 -13.22 -1.20
CA ALA A 120 18.32 -12.31 -2.16
C ALA A 120 18.37 -10.85 -1.67
N VAL A 121 17.33 -10.40 -0.95
CA VAL A 121 17.28 -9.05 -0.37
C VAL A 121 18.24 -8.95 0.81
N LEU A 122 18.34 -10.00 1.63
CA LEU A 122 19.31 -10.05 2.74
C LEU A 122 20.76 -10.01 2.21
N ALA A 123 21.06 -10.77 1.16
CA ALA A 123 22.37 -10.77 0.50
C ALA A 123 22.71 -9.37 -0.04
N TYR A 124 21.74 -8.68 -0.65
CA TYR A 124 21.91 -7.31 -1.12
C TYR A 124 22.20 -6.33 0.02
N ILE A 125 21.43 -6.40 1.12
CA ILE A 125 21.65 -5.57 2.32
C ILE A 125 23.08 -5.72 2.85
N GLN A 126 23.58 -6.96 2.91
CA GLN A 126 24.94 -7.26 3.37
C GLN A 126 26.00 -6.72 2.40
N ALA A 127 25.83 -6.95 1.10
CA ALA A 127 26.78 -6.50 0.08
C ALA A 127 26.89 -4.96 0.03
N GLN A 128 25.81 -4.25 0.30
CA GLN A 128 25.75 -2.78 0.29
C GLN A 128 25.97 -2.15 1.69
N GLY A 129 26.18 -2.94 2.74
CA GLY A 129 26.35 -2.44 4.11
C GLY A 129 25.13 -1.67 4.67
N LEU A 130 23.93 -1.92 4.14
CA LEU A 130 22.73 -1.16 4.53
C LEU A 130 22.30 -1.48 5.96
N TYR A 131 21.81 -0.46 6.68
CA TYR A 131 21.27 -0.56 8.03
C TYR A 131 22.25 -1.09 9.10
N SER A 132 23.54 -1.16 8.79
CA SER A 132 24.59 -1.45 9.77
C SER A 132 24.79 -0.24 10.67
N ALA A 133 25.14 -0.47 11.94
CA ALA A 133 25.55 0.63 12.81
C ALA A 133 26.75 1.37 12.17
N PRO A 134 26.83 2.71 12.26
CA PRO A 134 28.03 3.43 11.83
C PRO A 134 29.24 2.81 12.54
N HIS A 135 30.28 2.48 11.76
CA HIS A 135 31.55 2.06 12.33
C HIS A 135 32.04 3.18 13.26
N ALA A 136 32.20 2.87 14.54
CA ALA A 136 32.87 3.73 15.51
C ALA A 136 34.36 3.84 15.19
#